data_AF-A0A946FT76-F1
#
_entry.id   AF-A0A946FT76-F1
#
_cell.length_a   1.000
_cell.length_b   1.000
_cell.length_c   1.000
_cell.angle_alpha   90.00
_cell.angle_beta   90.00
_cell.angle_gamma   90.00
#
_symmetry.space_group_name_H-M   'P 1'
#
loop_
_entity.id
_entity.type
_entity.pdbx_description
1 polymer ?
#
loop_
_entity_poly.entity_id
_entity_poly.type
_entity_poly.pdbx_seq_one_letter_code
_entity_poly.pdbx_strand_id
1 'polypeptide(L)'
;MLTQFLLPPIISLLQDRTDATLIHATKMGIIACEERFGDILELRMEDNQQMNAASKKEAIEQIKKLTQIIPGIQMLIIDKDSKIIGSSFKVAVNQLVLQKQIKSQNSILIQNLGDHRVRLNYQFFPFWRWHVVSIMFDDDYMAPILMAKQVISIGTFGVLFIVLFTMLVLFIWRINRPLKSIIQATEEISKGNLKPLSVKGK
;
A
#
# COMPACT_ATOMS: atom_id res chain seq x y z
N MET A 1 9.82 -20.08 7.59
CA MET A 1 9.10 -20.95 6.63
C MET A 1 7.80 -20.31 6.15
N LEU A 2 6.86 -19.92 7.02
CA LEU A 2 5.62 -19.19 6.61
C LEU A 2 5.86 -17.84 5.92
N THR A 3 6.86 -17.08 6.37
CA THR A 3 7.25 -15.80 5.75
C THR A 3 7.71 -15.97 4.31
N GLN A 4 8.48 -17.00 3.98
CA GLN A 4 8.95 -17.23 2.60
C GLN A 4 7.85 -17.70 1.66
N PHE A 5 6.77 -18.31 2.17
CA PHE A 5 5.70 -18.86 1.34
C PHE A 5 4.55 -17.87 1.13
N LEU A 6 4.21 -17.08 2.16
CA LEU A 6 3.08 -16.15 2.11
C LEU A 6 3.46 -14.73 1.70
N LEU A 7 4.67 -14.24 2.00
CA LEU A 7 5.06 -12.87 1.58
C LEU A 7 5.07 -12.70 0.06
N PRO A 8 5.75 -13.55 -0.73
CA PRO A 8 5.90 -13.29 -2.16
C PRO A 8 4.58 -13.10 -2.91
N PRO A 9 3.55 -13.98 -2.77
CA PRO A 9 2.30 -13.81 -3.48
C PRO A 9 1.46 -12.62 -2.98
N ILE A 10 1.55 -12.29 -1.68
CA ILE A 10 0.86 -11.11 -1.14
C ILE A 10 1.50 -9.83 -1.66
N ILE A 11 2.84 -9.80 -1.73
CA ILE A 11 3.57 -8.63 -2.26
C ILE A 11 3.24 -8.44 -3.74
N SER A 12 3.25 -9.50 -4.55
CA SER A 12 2.90 -9.38 -5.97
C SER A 12 1.46 -8.91 -6.16
N LEU A 13 0.51 -9.46 -5.40
CA LEU A 13 -0.89 -9.02 -5.44
C LEU A 13 -1.05 -7.54 -5.07
N LEU A 14 -0.35 -7.08 -4.04
CA LEU A 14 -0.38 -5.67 -3.62
C LEU A 14 0.26 -4.77 -4.67
N GLN A 15 1.36 -5.19 -5.28
CA GLN A 15 2.00 -4.47 -6.38
C GLN A 15 1.06 -4.37 -7.59
N ASP A 16 0.51 -5.48 -8.06
CA ASP A 16 -0.41 -5.54 -9.20
C ASP A 16 -1.64 -4.65 -8.96
N ARG A 17 -2.17 -4.67 -7.73
CA ARG A 17 -3.31 -3.82 -7.36
C ARG A 17 -2.96 -2.34 -7.40
N THR A 18 -1.84 -1.94 -6.79
CA THR A 18 -1.40 -0.55 -6.77
C THR A 18 -1.07 -0.05 -8.18
N ASP A 19 -0.43 -0.90 -8.99
CA ASP A 19 -0.12 -0.66 -10.39
C ASP A 19 -1.42 -0.47 -11.21
N ALA A 20 -2.41 -1.32 -11.01
CA ALA A 20 -3.73 -1.19 -11.63
C ALA A 20 -4.45 0.10 -11.19
N THR A 21 -4.32 0.52 -9.92
CA THR A 21 -4.87 1.78 -9.42
C THR A 21 -4.21 2.98 -10.10
N LEU A 22 -2.89 2.95 -10.30
CA LEU A 22 -2.14 3.99 -11.00
C LEU A 22 -2.62 4.15 -12.46
N ILE A 23 -2.76 3.03 -13.17
CA ILE A 23 -3.28 2.99 -14.55
C ILE A 23 -4.74 3.46 -14.59
N HIS A 24 -5.55 3.04 -13.64
CA HIS A 24 -6.95 3.43 -13.56
C HIS A 24 -7.12 4.94 -13.36
N ALA A 25 -6.30 5.56 -12.49
CA ALA A 25 -6.32 7.01 -12.29
C ALA A 25 -5.98 7.78 -13.58
N THR A 26 -4.99 7.33 -14.35
CA THR A 26 -4.68 7.92 -15.66
C THR A 26 -5.85 7.81 -16.61
N LYS A 27 -6.48 6.63 -16.72
CA LYS A 27 -7.64 6.40 -17.58
C LYS A 27 -8.81 7.29 -17.19
N MET A 28 -9.10 7.43 -15.90
CA MET A 28 -10.13 8.36 -15.40
C MET A 28 -9.83 9.81 -15.79
N GLY A 29 -8.55 10.21 -15.75
CA GLY A 29 -8.16 11.54 -16.20
C GLY A 29 -8.34 11.75 -17.71
N ILE A 30 -8.12 10.71 -18.53
CA ILE A 30 -8.41 10.75 -19.96
C ILE A 30 -9.91 10.81 -20.24
N ILE A 31 -10.72 10.02 -19.52
CA ILE A 31 -12.18 10.05 -19.62
C ILE A 31 -12.70 11.47 -19.33
N ALA A 32 -12.17 12.15 -18.30
CA ALA A 32 -12.53 13.54 -18.02
C ALA A 32 -12.20 14.50 -19.18
N CYS A 33 -11.11 14.25 -19.94
CA CYS A 33 -10.83 14.99 -21.17
C CYS A 33 -11.81 14.64 -22.29
N GLU A 34 -12.12 13.36 -22.48
CA GLU A 34 -13.03 12.86 -23.51
C GLU A 34 -14.46 13.37 -23.30
N GLU A 35 -14.98 13.36 -22.07
CA GLU A 35 -16.30 13.89 -21.72
C GLU A 35 -16.40 15.38 -22.06
N ARG A 36 -15.45 16.19 -21.58
CA ARG A 36 -15.44 17.64 -21.83
C ARG A 36 -15.26 17.99 -23.30
N PHE A 37 -14.55 17.14 -24.04
CA PHE A 37 -14.42 17.28 -25.48
C PHE A 37 -15.71 16.88 -26.20
N GLY A 38 -16.36 15.80 -25.77
CA GLY A 38 -17.68 15.39 -26.25
C GLY A 38 -18.70 16.51 -26.14
N ASP A 39 -18.76 17.19 -24.99
CA ASP A 39 -19.63 18.36 -24.76
C ASP A 39 -19.39 19.48 -25.81
N ILE A 40 -18.13 19.74 -26.18
CA ILE A 40 -17.79 20.74 -27.20
C ILE A 40 -18.27 20.31 -28.58
N LEU A 41 -18.10 19.03 -28.93
CA LEU A 41 -18.51 18.46 -30.22
C LEU A 41 -20.03 18.47 -30.36
N GLU A 42 -20.78 18.08 -29.33
CA GLU A 42 -22.25 18.07 -29.33
C GLU A 42 -22.81 19.49 -29.53
N LEU A 43 -22.20 20.48 -28.89
CA LEU A 43 -22.61 21.88 -29.03
C LEU A 43 -22.12 22.53 -30.33
N ARG A 44 -21.31 21.85 -31.14
CA ARG A 44 -20.64 22.38 -32.35
C ARG A 44 -19.85 23.66 -32.08
N MET A 45 -19.23 23.75 -30.90
CA MET A 45 -18.52 24.94 -30.43
C MET A 45 -17.00 24.84 -30.63
N GLU A 46 -16.55 24.02 -31.59
CA GLU A 46 -15.15 23.72 -31.87
C GLU A 46 -14.31 24.99 -32.14
N ASP A 47 -14.88 25.93 -32.90
CA ASP A 47 -14.24 27.19 -33.28
C ASP A 47 -14.36 28.29 -32.20
N ASN A 48 -15.16 28.08 -31.16
CA ASN A 48 -15.30 29.06 -30.09
C ASN A 48 -14.14 28.93 -29.09
N GLN A 49 -13.14 29.79 -29.26
CA GLN A 49 -11.93 29.81 -28.44
C GLN A 49 -12.22 29.99 -26.94
N GLN A 50 -13.26 30.74 -26.57
CA GLN A 50 -13.63 30.95 -25.16
C GLN A 50 -14.20 29.67 -24.54
N MET A 51 -15.05 28.96 -25.27
CA MET A 51 -15.62 27.69 -24.81
C MET A 51 -14.54 26.62 -24.67
N ASN A 52 -13.66 26.48 -25.65
CA ASN A 52 -12.55 25.53 -25.58
C ASN A 52 -11.62 25.82 -24.39
N ALA A 53 -11.34 27.10 -24.10
CA ALA A 53 -10.56 27.48 -22.92
C ALA A 53 -11.29 27.14 -21.60
N ALA A 54 -12.61 27.32 -21.53
CA ALA A 54 -13.42 26.96 -20.37
C ALA A 54 -13.43 25.44 -20.14
N SER A 55 -13.72 24.64 -21.17
CA SER A 55 -13.72 23.17 -21.08
C SER A 55 -12.35 22.61 -20.69
N LYS A 56 -11.26 23.17 -21.22
CA LYS A 56 -9.89 22.83 -20.80
C LYS A 56 -9.68 23.07 -19.30
N LYS A 57 -10.11 24.24 -18.80
CA LYS A 57 -9.99 24.58 -17.39
C LYS A 57 -10.81 23.65 -16.51
N GLU A 58 -12.03 23.32 -16.92
CA GLU A 58 -12.89 22.37 -16.21
C GLU A 58 -12.30 20.97 -16.18
N ALA A 59 -11.80 20.47 -17.31
CA ALA A 59 -11.12 19.18 -17.38
C ALA A 59 -9.93 19.12 -16.41
N ILE A 60 -9.10 20.18 -16.38
CA ILE A 60 -7.97 20.27 -15.44
C ILE A 60 -8.45 20.18 -13.98
N GLU A 61 -9.51 20.89 -13.62
CA GLU A 61 -10.05 20.86 -12.25
C GLU A 61 -10.68 19.51 -11.90
N GLN A 62 -11.36 18.84 -12.85
CA GLN A 62 -11.88 17.49 -12.63
C GLN A 62 -10.77 16.47 -12.43
N ILE A 63 -9.71 16.53 -13.25
CA ILE A 63 -8.54 15.66 -13.11
C ILE A 63 -7.86 15.88 -11.75
N LYS A 64 -7.72 17.13 -11.28
CA LYS A 64 -7.17 17.42 -9.95
C LYS A 64 -8.00 16.79 -8.83
N LYS A 65 -9.33 16.80 -8.94
CA LYS A 65 -10.25 16.20 -7.97
C LYS A 65 -10.11 14.68 -7.85
N LEU A 66 -9.57 13.98 -8.86
CA LEU A 66 -9.34 12.53 -8.79
C LEU A 66 -8.40 12.14 -7.63
N THR A 67 -7.48 13.01 -7.26
CA THR A 67 -6.60 12.89 -6.07
C THR A 67 -7.38 12.72 -4.76
N GLN A 68 -8.56 13.32 -4.67
CA GLN A 68 -9.42 13.21 -3.49
C GLN A 68 -10.19 11.89 -3.45
N ILE A 69 -10.46 11.29 -4.61
CA ILE A 69 -11.19 10.02 -4.76
C ILE A 69 -10.24 8.85 -4.57
N ILE A 70 -9.01 8.96 -5.11
CA ILE A 70 -7.99 7.91 -5.05
C ILE A 70 -6.82 8.39 -4.19
N PRO A 71 -6.83 8.09 -2.88
CA PRO A 71 -5.79 8.56 -1.97
C PRO A 71 -4.42 7.99 -2.34
N GLY A 72 -3.37 8.79 -2.15
CA GLY A 72 -1.98 8.43 -2.47
C GLY A 72 -1.61 8.61 -3.95
N ILE A 73 -2.57 8.93 -4.82
CA ILE A 73 -2.29 9.28 -6.22
C ILE A 73 -2.36 10.79 -6.41
N GLN A 74 -1.31 11.32 -7.03
CA GLN A 74 -1.23 12.69 -7.51
C GLN A 74 -1.43 12.73 -9.02
N MET A 75 -2.11 13.76 -9.50
CA MET A 75 -2.40 13.97 -10.91
C MET A 75 -1.60 15.14 -11.44
N LEU A 76 -1.05 14.97 -12.63
CA LEU A 76 -0.26 15.96 -13.35
C LEU A 76 -0.69 15.99 -14.81
N ILE A 77 -0.79 17.19 -15.37
CA ILE A 77 -1.16 17.41 -16.77
C ILE A 77 -0.06 18.22 -17.43
N ILE A 78 0.47 17.68 -18.51
CA ILE A 78 1.59 18.24 -19.25
C ILE A 78 1.15 18.54 -20.69
N ASP A 79 1.43 19.74 -21.17
CA ASP A 79 1.13 20.16 -22.53
C ASP A 79 2.19 19.64 -23.54
N LYS A 80 1.93 19.84 -24.84
CA LYS A 80 2.82 19.48 -25.95
C LYS A 80 4.26 20.00 -25.79
N ASP A 81 4.43 21.15 -25.13
CA ASP A 81 5.71 21.82 -24.92
C ASP A 81 6.41 21.33 -23.64
N SER A 82 5.97 20.19 -23.09
CA SER A 82 6.44 19.61 -21.82
C SER A 82 6.25 20.53 -20.61
N LYS A 83 5.32 21.49 -20.72
CA LYS A 83 4.97 22.41 -19.64
C LYS A 83 3.85 21.85 -18.78
N ILE A 84 4.00 21.94 -17.47
CA ILE A 84 2.95 21.58 -16.52
C ILE A 84 1.84 22.64 -16.59
N ILE A 85 0.63 22.22 -16.94
CA ILE A 85 -0.56 23.10 -17.03
C ILE A 85 -1.54 22.87 -15.88
N GLY A 86 -1.48 21.70 -15.25
CA GLY A 86 -2.30 21.37 -14.09
C GLY A 86 -1.59 20.35 -13.22
N SER A 87 -1.71 20.52 -11.91
CA SER A 87 -1.18 19.56 -10.92
C SER A 87 -2.07 19.56 -9.69
N SER A 88 -2.25 18.39 -9.08
CA SER A 88 -2.89 18.24 -7.76
C SER A 88 -1.96 18.60 -6.60
N PHE A 89 -0.65 18.69 -6.86
CA PHE A 89 0.39 18.96 -5.86
C PHE A 89 1.36 20.05 -6.33
N LYS A 90 2.10 20.64 -5.38
CA LYS A 90 3.11 21.64 -5.71
C LYS A 90 4.33 20.95 -6.32
N VAL A 91 4.53 21.14 -7.62
CA VAL A 91 5.68 20.61 -8.35
C VAL A 91 6.61 21.76 -8.72
N ALA A 92 7.91 21.59 -8.44
CA ALA A 92 8.92 22.50 -8.98
C ALA A 92 9.02 22.25 -10.50
N VAL A 93 8.66 23.27 -11.28
CA VAL A 93 8.47 23.22 -12.75
C VAL A 93 9.71 22.68 -13.51
N ASN A 94 10.90 22.73 -12.90
CA ASN A 94 12.17 22.32 -13.53
C ASN A 94 12.57 20.85 -13.29
N GLN A 95 11.78 20.04 -12.57
CA GLN A 95 12.22 18.71 -12.12
C GLN A 95 11.62 17.52 -12.89
N LEU A 96 10.57 17.71 -13.70
CA LEU A 96 10.05 16.65 -14.56
C LEU A 96 10.76 16.63 -15.90
N VAL A 97 11.91 15.97 -15.93
CA VAL A 97 12.41 15.43 -17.19
C VAL A 97 11.68 14.11 -17.42
N LEU A 98 10.48 14.16 -18.02
CA LEU A 98 9.90 12.96 -18.61
C LEU A 98 10.86 12.53 -19.72
N GLN A 99 11.77 11.61 -19.39
CA GLN A 99 12.67 11.05 -20.39
C GLN A 99 11.80 10.52 -21.52
N LYS A 100 12.16 10.89 -22.76
CA LYS A 100 11.51 10.52 -24.03
C LYS A 100 11.38 9.01 -24.29
N GLN A 101 11.61 8.15 -23.30
CA GLN A 101 11.42 6.71 -23.35
C GLN A 101 9.95 6.35 -23.17
N ILE A 102 9.16 6.72 -24.18
CA ILE A 102 7.77 6.31 -24.33
C ILE A 102 7.75 5.06 -25.19
N LYS A 103 7.70 3.87 -24.57
CA LYS A 103 7.68 2.60 -25.30
C LYS A 103 6.38 1.80 -25.16
N SER A 104 5.50 2.10 -24.20
CA SER A 104 4.23 1.36 -24.05
C SER A 104 3.16 2.21 -23.38
N GLN A 105 1.98 2.30 -23.99
CA GLN A 105 0.75 2.65 -23.27
C GLN A 105 0.56 1.59 -22.17
N ASN A 106 0.23 2.01 -20.94
CA ASN A 106 0.08 1.17 -19.73
C ASN A 106 1.35 0.71 -19.02
N SER A 107 2.57 1.08 -19.44
CA SER A 107 3.74 0.80 -18.60
C SER A 107 3.80 1.77 -17.41
N ILE A 108 4.24 1.27 -16.26
CA ILE A 108 4.59 2.08 -15.10
C ILE A 108 6.08 2.40 -15.19
N LEU A 109 6.39 3.69 -15.17
CA LEU A 109 7.75 4.18 -15.17
C LEU A 109 8.14 4.57 -13.75
N ILE A 110 9.42 4.38 -13.44
CA ILE A 110 10.00 4.83 -12.19
C ILE A 110 10.94 5.98 -12.52
N GLN A 111 10.70 7.14 -11.92
CA GLN A 111 11.52 8.33 -12.11
C GLN A 111 11.76 9.04 -10.79
N ASN A 112 12.76 9.91 -10.75
CA ASN A 112 13.00 10.77 -9.60
C ASN A 112 12.36 12.13 -9.87
N LEU A 113 11.52 12.59 -8.95
CA LEU A 113 10.92 13.90 -8.94
C LEU A 113 11.55 14.72 -7.80
N GLY A 114 12.59 15.48 -8.13
CA GLY A 114 13.46 16.10 -7.13
C GLY A 114 14.16 15.03 -6.30
N ASP A 115 14.02 15.10 -4.97
CA ASP A 115 14.61 14.14 -4.04
C ASP A 115 13.76 12.87 -3.83
N HIS A 116 12.57 12.80 -4.43
CA HIS A 116 11.63 11.71 -4.20
C HIS A 116 11.58 10.77 -5.41
N ARG A 117 11.64 9.47 -5.13
CA ARG A 117 11.37 8.46 -6.15
C ARG A 117 9.87 8.31 -6.34
N VAL A 118 9.42 8.34 -7.59
CA VAL A 118 8.00 8.24 -7.93
C VAL A 118 7.77 7.18 -8.99
N ARG A 119 6.60 6.56 -8.92
CA ARG A 119 6.05 5.68 -9.95
C ARG A 119 4.98 6.45 -10.69
N LEU A 120 5.06 6.44 -12.01
CA LEU A 120 4.15 7.19 -12.84
C LEU A 120 3.62 6.36 -14.00
N ASN A 121 2.38 6.63 -14.36
CA ASN A 121 1.77 6.17 -15.59
C ASN A 121 1.25 7.40 -16.35
N TYR A 122 1.29 7.34 -17.68
CA TYR A 122 0.84 8.45 -18.50
C TYR A 122 0.09 7.96 -19.73
N GLN A 123 -0.81 8.81 -20.21
CA GLN A 123 -1.56 8.59 -21.44
C GLN A 123 -1.71 9.92 -22.17
N PHE A 124 -1.63 9.85 -23.50
CA PHE A 124 -1.70 11.02 -24.37
C PHE A 124 -3.14 11.23 -24.85
N PHE A 125 -3.66 12.43 -24.68
CA PHE A 125 -4.93 12.90 -25.22
C PHE A 125 -4.68 13.74 -26.49
N PRO A 126 -5.01 13.24 -27.69
CA PRO A 126 -4.58 13.85 -28.96
C PRO A 126 -5.15 15.24 -29.23
N PHE A 127 -6.40 15.50 -28.87
CA PHE A 127 -7.10 16.72 -29.29
C PHE A 127 -6.49 17.98 -28.68
N TRP A 128 -6.23 17.98 -27.38
CA TRP A 128 -5.53 19.07 -26.71
C TRP A 128 -4.02 18.90 -26.67
N ARG A 129 -3.51 17.76 -27.16
CA ARG A 129 -2.09 17.37 -27.12
C ARG A 129 -1.54 17.31 -25.69
N TRP A 130 -2.36 16.83 -24.76
CA TRP A 130 -2.02 16.74 -23.36
C TRP A 130 -1.53 15.34 -22.99
N HIS A 131 -0.61 15.27 -22.04
CA HIS A 131 -0.27 14.05 -21.33
C HIS A 131 -0.88 14.13 -19.95
N VAL A 132 -1.81 13.23 -19.66
CA VAL A 132 -2.35 13.01 -18.33
C VAL A 132 -1.44 12.00 -17.65
N VAL A 133 -0.91 12.36 -16.49
CA VAL A 133 0.06 11.57 -15.74
C VAL A 133 -0.48 11.35 -14.33
N SER A 134 -0.61 10.10 -13.92
CA SER A 134 -0.81 9.72 -12.53
C SER A 134 0.54 9.40 -11.89
N ILE A 135 0.73 9.83 -10.65
CA ILE A 135 1.99 9.75 -9.92
C ILE A 135 1.69 9.22 -8.52
N MET A 136 2.50 8.29 -8.04
CA MET A 136 2.50 7.83 -6.66
C MET A 136 3.94 7.88 -6.13
N PHE A 137 4.13 8.40 -4.92
CA PHE A 137 5.43 8.38 -4.25
C PHE A 137 5.79 6.95 -3.86
N ASP A 138 7.08 6.59 -3.95
CA ASP A 138 7.51 5.22 -3.63
C ASP A 138 7.23 4.87 -2.16
N ASP A 139 7.22 5.87 -1.25
CA ASP A 139 6.84 5.67 0.15
C ASP A 139 5.37 5.23 0.30
N ASP A 140 4.45 5.89 -0.41
CA ASP A 140 3.02 5.55 -0.42
C ASP A 140 2.79 4.20 -1.12
N TYR A 141 3.56 3.91 -2.17
CA TYR A 141 3.52 2.64 -2.88
C TYR A 141 4.00 1.48 -1.99
N MET A 142 5.06 1.69 -1.22
CA MET A 142 5.67 0.67 -0.35
C MET A 142 4.95 0.52 0.98
N ALA A 143 4.19 1.51 1.43
CA ALA A 143 3.42 1.46 2.68
C ALA A 143 2.60 0.16 2.86
N PRO A 144 1.73 -0.27 1.92
CA PRO A 144 0.96 -1.51 2.09
C PRO A 144 1.85 -2.76 2.12
N ILE A 145 2.95 -2.75 1.38
CA ILE A 145 3.93 -3.85 1.34
C ILE A 145 4.64 -3.97 2.70
N LEU A 146 5.07 -2.85 3.27
CA LEU A 146 5.72 -2.79 4.57
C LEU A 146 4.76 -3.22 5.69
N MET A 147 3.50 -2.77 5.65
CA MET A 147 2.47 -3.21 6.58
C MET A 147 2.23 -4.73 6.50
N ALA A 148 2.11 -5.29 5.29
CA ALA A 148 1.96 -6.73 5.11
C ALA A 148 3.13 -7.52 5.70
N LYS A 149 4.37 -7.05 5.50
CA LYS A 149 5.57 -7.66 6.10
C LYS A 149 5.52 -7.62 7.63
N GLN A 150 5.12 -6.50 8.22
CA GLN A 150 5.00 -6.35 9.67
C GLN A 150 3.94 -7.28 10.25
N VAL A 151 2.75 -7.34 9.64
CA VAL A 151 1.65 -8.21 10.08
C VAL A 151 2.06 -9.67 10.06
N ILE A 152 2.69 -10.15 8.97
CA ILE A 152 3.14 -11.54 8.88
C ILE A 152 4.24 -11.81 9.90
N SER A 153 5.19 -10.89 10.08
CA SER A 153 6.26 -11.02 11.08
C SER A 153 5.68 -11.15 12.50
N ILE A 154 4.80 -10.23 12.91
CA ILE A 154 4.12 -10.26 14.20
C ILE A 154 3.32 -11.56 14.37
N GLY A 155 2.61 -12.00 13.33
CA GLY A 155 1.87 -13.26 13.33
C GLY A 155 2.79 -14.46 13.60
N THR A 156 3.95 -14.53 12.93
CA THR A 156 4.90 -15.62 13.14
C THR A 156 5.55 -15.59 14.53
N PHE A 157 5.93 -14.42 15.02
CA PHE A 157 6.45 -14.27 16.39
C PHE A 157 5.39 -14.60 17.44
N GLY A 158 4.14 -14.22 17.22
CA GLY A 158 3.02 -14.52 18.10
C GLY A 158 2.77 -16.03 18.24
N VAL A 159 2.79 -16.77 17.12
CA VAL A 159 2.66 -18.24 17.16
C VAL A 159 3.82 -18.87 17.92
N LEU A 160 5.06 -18.44 17.66
CA LEU A 160 6.23 -18.95 18.38
C LEU A 160 6.12 -18.67 19.89
N PHE A 161 5.70 -17.46 20.26
CA PHE A 161 5.52 -17.07 21.65
C PHE A 161 4.45 -17.92 22.34
N ILE A 162 3.31 -18.18 21.69
CA ILE A 162 2.26 -19.06 22.23
C ILE A 162 2.79 -20.48 22.44
N VAL A 163 3.55 -21.03 21.49
CA VAL A 163 4.14 -22.37 21.62
C VAL A 163 5.13 -22.43 22.79
N LEU A 164 6.01 -21.42 22.93
CA LEU A 164 6.95 -21.35 24.05
C LEU A 164 6.22 -21.18 25.39
N PHE A 165 5.21 -20.32 25.43
CA PHE A 165 4.43 -20.07 26.63
C PHE A 165 3.66 -21.32 27.07
N THR A 166 2.99 -22.01 26.14
CA THR A 166 2.27 -23.26 26.43
C THR A 166 3.23 -24.35 26.90
N MET A 167 4.40 -24.49 26.28
CA MET A 167 5.44 -25.42 26.73
C MET A 167 5.92 -25.10 28.16
N LEU A 168 6.14 -23.82 28.47
CA LEU A 168 6.59 -23.37 29.79
C LEU A 168 5.52 -23.59 30.87
N VAL A 169 4.25 -23.31 30.57
CA VAL A 169 3.11 -23.60 31.45
C VAL A 169 3.04 -25.09 31.74
N LEU A 170 3.09 -25.94 30.70
CA LEU A 170 3.08 -27.38 30.87
C LEU A 170 4.27 -27.88 31.70
N PHE A 171 5.47 -27.32 31.49
CA PHE A 171 6.66 -27.66 32.28
C PHE A 171 6.49 -27.31 33.76
N ILE A 172 6.03 -26.10 34.08
CA ILE A 172 5.82 -25.68 35.47
C ILE A 172 4.75 -26.54 36.15
N TRP A 173 3.63 -26.80 35.46
CA TRP A 173 2.51 -27.53 36.04
C TRP A 173 2.79 -29.03 36.17
N ARG A 174 3.39 -29.65 35.16
CA ARG A 174 3.58 -31.11 35.08
C ARG A 174 4.87 -31.59 35.72
N ILE A 175 5.92 -30.78 35.78
CA ILE A 175 7.23 -31.19 36.33
C ILE A 175 7.48 -30.47 37.65
N ASN A 176 7.42 -29.14 37.64
CA ASN A 176 7.90 -28.35 38.78
C ASN A 176 6.97 -28.43 40.01
N ARG A 177 5.65 -28.48 39.78
CA ARG A 177 4.65 -28.69 40.85
C ARG A 177 4.80 -30.04 41.56
N PRO A 178 4.84 -31.20 40.86
CA PRO A 178 5.02 -32.47 41.55
C PRO A 178 6.42 -32.62 42.17
N LEU A 179 7.49 -32.12 41.53
CA LEU A 179 8.82 -32.15 42.13
C LEU A 179 8.85 -31.39 43.47
N LYS A 180 8.25 -30.19 43.52
CA LYS A 180 8.16 -29.43 44.77
C LYS A 180 7.37 -30.18 45.84
N SER A 181 6.28 -30.85 45.47
CA SER A 181 5.48 -31.66 46.40
C SER A 181 6.28 -32.83 46.98
N ILE A 182 7.12 -33.49 46.16
CA ILE A 182 7.96 -34.61 46.60
C ILE A 182 9.10 -34.11 47.51
N ILE A 183 9.75 -33.00 47.13
CA ILE A 183 10.81 -32.40 47.95
C ILE A 183 10.25 -31.96 49.30
N GLN A 184 9.10 -31.29 49.33
CA GLN A 184 8.43 -30.90 50.58
C GLN A 184 8.05 -32.11 51.43
N ALA A 185 7.49 -33.17 50.83
CA ALA A 185 7.19 -34.40 51.57
C ALA A 185 8.46 -35.04 52.16
N THR A 186 9.57 -35.02 51.42
CA THR A 186 10.86 -35.58 51.88
C THR A 186 11.48 -34.71 52.97
N GLU A 187 11.33 -33.38 52.89
CA GLU A 187 11.79 -32.44 53.90
C GLU A 187 10.94 -32.51 55.19
N GLU A 188 9.63 -32.70 55.09
CA GLU A 188 8.74 -32.94 56.23
C GLU A 188 9.03 -34.27 56.94
N ILE A 189 9.33 -35.33 56.17
CA ILE A 189 9.77 -36.62 56.71
C ILE A 189 11.16 -36.49 57.38
N SER A 190 12.09 -35.77 56.75
CA SER A 190 13.42 -35.48 57.31
C SER A 190 13.38 -34.62 58.58
N LYS A 191 12.36 -33.78 58.74
CA LYS A 191 12.13 -32.95 59.93
C LYS A 191 11.37 -33.69 61.05
N GLY A 192 11.07 -34.98 60.87
CA GLY A 192 10.52 -35.85 61.92
C GLY A 192 9.00 -35.75 62.12
N ASN A 193 8.26 -35.08 61.24
CA ASN A 193 6.80 -34.95 61.33
C ASN A 193 6.10 -36.09 60.58
N LEU A 194 6.16 -37.30 61.13
CA LEU A 194 5.37 -38.43 60.63
C LEU A 194 3.94 -38.33 61.16
N LYS A 195 3.01 -37.80 60.35
CA LYS A 195 1.58 -38.03 60.59
C LYS A 195 1.27 -39.51 60.31
N PRO A 196 0.70 -40.26 61.27
CA PRO A 196 0.37 -41.66 61.05
C PRO A 196 -0.73 -41.78 59.99
N LEU A 197 -0.47 -42.59 58.96
CA LEU A 197 -1.47 -42.99 57.97
C LEU A 197 -2.52 -43.85 58.69
N SER A 198 -3.73 -43.31 58.83
CA SER A 198 -4.90 -44.08 59.26
C SER A 198 -5.32 -45.01 58.11
N VAL A 199 -4.74 -46.21 58.09
CA VAL A 199 -5.19 -47.29 57.22
C VAL A 199 -6.47 -47.84 57.82
N LYS A 200 -7.62 -47.39 57.29
CA LYS A 200 -8.89 -48.04 57.56
C LYS A 200 -8.94 -49.32 56.73
N GLY A 201 -8.49 -50.42 57.33
CA GLY A 201 -8.79 -51.77 56.86
C GLY A 201 -10.31 -52.00 56.85
N LYS A 202 -10.77 -52.77 55.87
CA LYS A 202 -12.16 -53.18 55.61
C LYS A 202 -13.03 -53.35 56.85
#